data_AF-A0A7J8JVZ9-F1
#
_entry.id   AF-A0A7J8JVZ9-F1
#
_cell.length_a   1.000
_cell.length_b   1.000
_cell.length_c   1.000
_cell.angle_alpha   90.00
_cell.angle_beta   90.00
_cell.angle_gamma   90.00
#
_symmetry.space_group_name_H-M   'P 1'
#
loop_
_entity.id
_entity.type
_entity.pdbx_description
1 polymer ?
#
loop_
_entity_poly.entity_id
_entity_poly.type
_entity_poly.pdbx_seq_one_letter_code
_entity_poly.pdbx_strand_id
1 'polypeptide(L)'
;MQCQALLGFEARDGAPGCYEKLNIRGDRFENCGVKLERFGMRSQRCEPDDVYCGMLHCRDIQEISSAGEHITFCRIIVEDVQQEVCTGFELHSATDKPPLGLVVDGATCGPGRFCLNQNCTFHQDMGFDCDVNACNFRGVCNNKKHCHCQRGWIPPTCNGTGVGGRIDSGPPPDREPGVRSKMSVIINQAVLILSIRSALFMATFFFGYISSLGTKEN
;
A
#
# COMPACT_ATOMS: atom_id res chain seq x y z
N MET A 1 3.72 -0.97 -5.29
CA MET A 1 2.58 -0.25 -4.69
C MET A 1 2.12 0.91 -5.56
N GLN A 2 3.01 1.76 -6.08
CA GLN A 2 2.60 2.93 -6.89
C GLN A 2 1.79 2.54 -8.14
N CYS A 3 2.22 1.53 -8.89
CA CYS A 3 1.45 0.98 -10.02
C CYS A 3 0.02 0.59 -9.63
N GLN A 4 -0.15 -0.06 -8.47
CA GLN A 4 -1.47 -0.49 -8.00
C GLN A 4 -2.37 0.69 -7.62
N ALA A 5 -1.79 1.73 -7.01
CA ALA A 5 -2.52 2.94 -6.65
C ALA A 5 -2.98 3.72 -7.89
N LEU A 6 -2.24 3.62 -9.00
CA LEU A 6 -2.54 4.32 -10.25
C LEU A 6 -3.46 3.53 -11.18
N LEU A 7 -3.31 2.21 -11.23
CA LEU A 7 -3.87 1.35 -12.30
C LEU A 7 -4.73 0.20 -11.78
N GLY A 8 -4.90 0.09 -10.46
CA GLY A 8 -5.66 -0.97 -9.83
C GLY A 8 -4.80 -2.12 -9.32
N PHE A 9 -5.40 -2.96 -8.48
CA PHE A 9 -4.69 -3.95 -7.66
C PHE A 9 -3.87 -4.98 -8.45
N GLU A 10 -4.27 -5.29 -9.67
CA GLU A 10 -3.59 -6.27 -10.53
C GLU A 10 -2.27 -5.76 -11.11
N ALA A 11 -2.12 -4.44 -11.25
CA ALA A 11 -0.92 -3.85 -11.82
C ALA A 11 0.29 -4.12 -10.93
N ARG A 12 1.41 -4.49 -11.55
CA ARG A 12 2.66 -4.77 -10.84
C ARG A 12 3.74 -3.80 -11.26
N ASP A 13 4.75 -3.70 -10.41
CA ASP A 13 5.96 -2.97 -10.73
C ASP A 13 6.67 -3.60 -11.94
N GLY A 14 7.25 -2.75 -12.77
CA GLY A 14 8.03 -3.14 -13.93
C GLY A 14 9.24 -3.97 -13.54
N ALA A 15 9.72 -4.80 -14.46
CA ALA A 15 10.96 -5.53 -14.26
C ALA A 15 12.16 -4.55 -14.21
N PRO A 16 13.28 -4.93 -13.55
CA PRO A 16 14.53 -4.14 -13.53
C PRO A 16 14.94 -3.60 -14.91
N GLY A 17 14.89 -4.46 -15.94
CA GLY A 17 15.24 -4.10 -17.31
C GLY A 17 14.37 -2.97 -17.90
N CYS A 18 13.12 -2.79 -17.45
CA CYS A 18 12.28 -1.66 -17.85
C CYS A 18 12.89 -0.33 -17.43
N TYR A 19 13.43 -0.25 -16.21
CA TYR A 19 14.03 0.98 -15.70
C TYR A 19 15.41 1.19 -16.31
N GLU A 20 16.27 0.17 -16.24
CA GLU A 20 17.68 0.24 -16.63
C GLU A 20 17.90 0.56 -18.11
N LYS A 21 17.02 0.05 -19.00
CA LYS A 21 17.17 0.20 -20.45
C LYS A 21 16.39 1.37 -21.04
N LEU A 22 15.31 1.79 -20.39
CA LEU A 22 14.42 2.81 -20.91
C LEU A 22 14.79 4.20 -20.35
N ASN A 23 14.89 4.35 -19.04
CA ASN A 23 14.97 5.69 -18.43
C ASN A 23 16.26 6.49 -18.79
N ILE A 24 17.26 5.82 -19.34
CA ILE A 24 18.48 6.44 -19.92
C ILE A 24 18.25 7.10 -21.29
N ARG A 25 17.13 6.82 -21.99
CA ARG A 25 16.87 7.35 -23.35
C ARG A 25 16.49 8.82 -23.34
N GLY A 26 15.73 9.26 -22.35
CA GLY A 26 15.32 10.65 -22.15
C GLY A 26 14.24 11.10 -23.11
N ASP A 27 13.30 10.22 -23.46
CA ASP A 27 12.12 10.58 -24.25
C ASP A 27 10.92 10.97 -23.34
N ARG A 28 9.71 11.09 -23.89
CA ARG A 28 8.51 11.48 -23.12
C ARG A 28 7.99 10.41 -22.15
N PHE A 29 8.30 9.14 -22.38
CA PHE A 29 7.86 7.99 -21.55
C PHE A 29 9.00 7.39 -20.72
N GLU A 30 10.25 7.78 -21.00
CA GLU A 30 11.46 7.11 -20.50
C GLU A 30 12.53 8.16 -20.10
N ASN A 31 12.36 8.83 -18.95
CA ASN A 31 13.17 9.98 -18.52
C ASN A 31 13.28 10.13 -16.99
N CYS A 32 14.14 11.05 -16.52
CA CYS A 32 14.26 11.50 -15.13
C CYS A 32 13.62 12.89 -14.94
N GLY A 33 12.37 13.00 -15.37
CA GLY A 33 11.59 14.24 -15.30
C GLY A 33 11.85 15.19 -16.45
N VAL A 34 11.14 16.31 -16.39
CA VAL A 34 11.09 17.31 -17.46
C VAL A 34 11.56 18.64 -16.88
N LYS A 35 12.53 19.28 -17.53
CA LYS A 35 13.03 20.60 -17.14
C LYS A 35 12.52 21.67 -18.10
N LEU A 36 12.23 22.85 -17.55
CA LEU A 36 11.92 24.03 -18.35
C LEU A 36 13.22 24.59 -18.94
N GLU A 37 13.29 24.63 -20.26
CA GLU A 37 14.36 25.27 -21.02
C GLU A 37 13.84 26.52 -21.74
N ARG A 38 14.74 27.31 -22.34
CA ARG A 38 14.38 28.55 -23.06
C ARG A 38 13.36 28.35 -24.17
N PHE A 39 13.28 27.16 -24.77
CA PHE A 39 12.41 26.85 -25.90
C PHE A 39 11.40 25.75 -25.59
N GLY A 40 10.93 25.70 -24.34
CA GLY A 40 9.87 24.77 -23.92
C GLY A 40 10.37 23.76 -22.90
N MET A 41 9.65 22.65 -22.80
CA MET A 41 9.94 21.58 -21.84
C MET A 41 10.80 20.50 -22.49
N ARG A 42 11.84 20.03 -21.78
CA ARG A 42 12.73 18.97 -22.25
C ARG A 42 12.86 17.84 -21.23
N SER A 43 12.56 16.62 -21.67
CA SER A 43 12.82 15.39 -20.93
C SER A 43 14.31 15.23 -20.65
N GLN A 44 14.63 14.84 -19.43
CA GLN A 44 16.00 14.61 -18.98
C GLN A 44 16.32 13.12 -19.03
N ARG A 45 17.50 12.77 -19.53
CA ARG A 45 18.00 11.39 -19.39
C ARG A 45 18.32 11.12 -17.93
N CYS A 46 18.04 9.91 -17.46
CA CYS A 46 18.55 9.47 -16.18
C CYS A 46 20.04 9.15 -16.27
N GLU A 47 20.77 9.44 -15.20
CA GLU A 47 22.06 8.80 -14.96
C GLU A 47 21.84 7.32 -14.61
N PRO A 48 22.83 6.44 -14.84
CA PRO A 48 22.69 5.01 -14.58
C PRO A 48 22.26 4.67 -13.14
N ASP A 49 22.72 5.44 -12.15
CA ASP A 49 22.37 5.24 -10.75
C ASP A 49 20.94 5.70 -10.40
N ASP A 50 20.34 6.53 -11.26
CA ASP A 50 19.06 7.20 -11.01
C ASP A 50 17.89 6.57 -11.79
N VAL A 51 18.15 5.53 -12.60
CA VAL A 51 17.14 4.91 -13.48
C VAL A 51 15.88 4.45 -12.75
N TYR A 52 15.99 4.04 -11.49
CA TYR A 52 14.86 3.62 -10.64
C TYR A 52 14.08 4.78 -10.01
N CYS A 53 14.53 6.02 -10.20
CA CYS A 53 13.87 7.24 -9.71
C CYS A 53 13.28 8.12 -10.82
N GLY A 54 13.40 7.67 -12.08
CA GLY A 54 12.80 8.32 -13.25
C GLY A 54 11.34 7.94 -13.48
N MET A 55 10.98 7.70 -14.73
CA MET A 55 9.65 7.26 -15.12
C MET A 55 9.35 5.87 -14.53
N LEU A 56 8.17 5.77 -13.93
CA LEU A 56 7.56 4.55 -13.41
C LEU A 56 7.12 3.67 -14.57
N HIS A 57 7.54 2.40 -14.52
CA HIS A 57 7.09 1.38 -15.46
C HIS A 57 6.25 0.34 -14.73
N CYS A 58 5.11 -0.04 -15.30
CA CYS A 58 4.26 -1.09 -14.72
C CYS A 58 3.98 -2.20 -15.73
N ARG A 59 3.59 -3.37 -15.22
CA ARG A 59 3.18 -4.55 -15.99
C ARG A 59 1.85 -5.11 -15.49
N ASP A 60 1.32 -6.11 -16.19
CA ASP A 60 0.07 -6.81 -15.87
C ASP A 60 -1.15 -5.87 -15.78
N ILE A 61 -1.22 -4.91 -16.70
CA ILE A 61 -2.32 -3.94 -16.77
C ILE A 61 -3.41 -4.52 -17.68
N GLN A 62 -4.53 -4.96 -17.09
CA GLN A 62 -5.67 -5.51 -17.84
C GLN A 62 -6.50 -4.43 -18.55
N GLU A 63 -6.85 -3.35 -17.85
CA GLU A 63 -7.75 -2.33 -18.40
C GLU A 63 -7.32 -0.93 -17.98
N ILE A 64 -7.21 -0.04 -18.96
CA ILE A 64 -6.80 1.37 -18.81
C ILE A 64 -8.00 2.24 -18.35
N SER A 65 -9.07 1.63 -17.83
CA SER A 65 -10.33 2.30 -17.56
C SER A 65 -10.31 3.24 -16.34
N SER A 66 -9.32 3.13 -15.44
CA SER A 66 -9.24 3.94 -14.21
C SER A 66 -8.30 5.15 -14.26
N ALA A 67 -7.54 5.29 -15.35
CA ALA A 67 -6.68 6.44 -15.55
C ALA A 67 -7.52 7.55 -16.18
N GLY A 68 -7.72 8.66 -15.46
CA GLY A 68 -8.57 9.77 -15.89
C GLY A 68 -8.27 10.26 -17.32
N GLU A 69 -9.20 11.00 -17.91
CA GLU A 69 -9.35 11.38 -19.33
C GLU A 69 -8.12 11.99 -20.06
N HIS A 70 -6.96 12.09 -19.40
CA HIS A 70 -5.74 12.73 -19.93
C HIS A 70 -4.46 11.88 -19.82
N ILE A 71 -4.54 10.57 -19.64
CA ILE A 71 -3.36 9.70 -19.53
C ILE A 71 -3.14 8.91 -20.82
N THR A 72 -1.96 9.04 -21.40
CA THR A 72 -1.49 8.21 -22.52
C THR A 72 -0.61 7.08 -21.99
N PHE A 73 -0.82 5.90 -22.55
CA PHE A 73 -0.09 4.68 -22.20
C PHE A 73 0.82 4.29 -23.35
N CYS A 74 2.07 3.96 -23.04
CA CYS A 74 3.01 3.42 -24.02
C CYS A 74 3.46 2.03 -23.55
N ARG A 75 3.08 0.99 -24.29
CA ARG A 75 3.61 -0.36 -24.09
C ARG A 75 4.90 -0.51 -24.89
N ILE A 76 5.98 -0.78 -24.19
CA ILE A 76 7.33 -0.91 -24.71
C ILE A 76 7.79 -2.33 -24.40
N ILE A 77 8.28 -3.02 -25.41
CA ILE A 77 8.85 -4.35 -25.26
C ILE A 77 10.35 -4.20 -25.08
N VAL A 78 10.88 -4.75 -23.98
CA VAL A 78 12.29 -4.73 -23.67
C VAL A 78 12.82 -6.15 -23.70
N GLU A 79 13.85 -6.39 -24.51
CA GLU A 79 14.61 -7.63 -24.45
C GLU A 79 15.54 -7.59 -23.24
N ASP A 80 15.38 -8.53 -22.31
CA ASP A 80 16.28 -8.74 -21.18
C ASP A 80 16.60 -10.24 -21.01
N VAL A 81 16.77 -10.74 -19.78
CA VAL A 81 16.88 -12.21 -19.55
C VAL A 81 15.64 -12.93 -20.11
N GLN A 82 14.48 -12.27 -20.02
CA GLN A 82 13.26 -12.63 -20.74
C GLN A 82 12.70 -11.37 -21.40
N GLN A 83 11.76 -11.55 -22.34
CA GLN A 83 11.08 -10.43 -22.96
C GLN A 83 10.09 -9.83 -21.95
N GLU A 84 10.30 -8.57 -21.60
CA GLU A 84 9.50 -7.84 -20.62
C GLU A 84 8.59 -6.83 -21.32
N VAL A 85 7.34 -6.73 -20.85
CA VAL A 85 6.39 -5.72 -21.31
C VAL A 85 6.34 -4.60 -20.28
N CYS A 86 6.97 -3.48 -20.62
CA CYS A 86 7.05 -2.28 -19.80
C CYS A 86 5.95 -1.33 -20.26
N THR A 87 5.15 -0.82 -19.33
CA THR A 87 4.16 0.22 -19.65
C THR A 87 4.56 1.52 -18.99
N GLY A 88 4.89 2.52 -19.81
CA GLY A 88 5.10 3.90 -19.39
C GLY A 88 3.82 4.73 -19.50
N PHE A 89 3.80 5.86 -18.80
CA PHE A 89 2.63 6.74 -18.67
C PHE A 89 3.00 8.18 -18.98
N GLU A 90 2.06 8.93 -19.55
CA GLU A 90 2.21 10.37 -19.69
C GLU A 90 0.89 11.07 -19.43
N LEU A 91 0.94 12.08 -18.57
CA LEU A 91 -0.21 12.91 -18.25
C LEU A 91 -0.19 14.18 -19.11
N HIS A 92 -1.27 14.38 -19.86
CA HIS A 92 -1.57 15.65 -20.50
C HIS A 92 -2.18 16.57 -19.43
N SER A 93 -1.52 17.69 -19.13
CA SER A 93 -1.75 18.52 -17.94
C SER A 93 -3.19 19.03 -17.78
N ALA A 94 -3.80 18.80 -16.60
CA ALA A 94 -4.90 19.63 -16.07
C ALA A 94 -5.18 19.48 -14.54
N THR A 95 -4.40 18.76 -13.73
CA THR A 95 -4.75 18.56 -12.31
C THR A 95 -3.55 18.62 -11.36
N ASP A 96 -3.78 19.17 -10.16
CA ASP A 96 -2.88 19.32 -9.00
C ASP A 96 -2.40 17.99 -8.38
N LYS A 97 -2.28 16.92 -9.18
CA LYS A 97 -1.81 15.60 -8.75
C LYS A 97 -0.29 15.52 -8.94
N PRO A 98 0.45 14.70 -8.15
CA PRO A 98 1.87 14.43 -8.41
C PRO A 98 2.05 14.08 -9.90
N PRO A 99 3.16 14.47 -10.55
CA PRO A 99 3.37 14.18 -11.96
C PRO A 99 3.17 12.69 -12.20
N LEU A 100 2.01 12.34 -12.77
CA LEU A 100 1.61 10.95 -12.90
C LEU A 100 2.63 10.29 -13.83
N GLY A 101 3.29 9.26 -13.33
CA GLY A 101 4.27 8.51 -14.10
C GLY A 101 5.72 8.68 -13.67
N LEU A 102 6.07 9.56 -12.72
CA LEU A 102 7.39 9.51 -12.08
C LEU A 102 7.34 8.66 -10.81
N VAL A 103 8.45 7.99 -10.50
CA VAL A 103 8.64 7.32 -9.21
C VAL A 103 8.59 8.37 -8.10
N VAL A 104 7.81 8.12 -7.05
CA VAL A 104 7.62 9.08 -5.94
C VAL A 104 8.85 9.18 -5.05
N ASP A 105 9.07 10.36 -4.48
CA ASP A 105 10.08 10.56 -3.45
C ASP A 105 9.84 9.62 -2.25
N GLY A 106 10.93 9.07 -1.71
CA GLY A 106 10.92 8.07 -0.66
C GLY A 106 10.72 6.63 -1.14
N ALA A 107 10.48 6.40 -2.44
CA ALA A 107 10.53 5.04 -3.01
C ALA A 107 11.95 4.49 -2.94
N THR A 108 12.09 3.20 -2.65
CA THR A 108 13.40 2.53 -2.59
C THR A 108 13.98 2.34 -4.00
N CYS A 109 15.21 2.79 -4.22
CA CYS A 109 15.94 2.59 -5.47
C CYS A 109 17.20 1.70 -5.30
N GLY A 110 17.44 1.21 -4.07
CA GLY A 110 18.51 0.29 -3.75
C GLY A 110 18.66 0.09 -2.25
N PRO A 111 19.59 -0.76 -1.80
CA PRO A 111 19.85 -0.96 -0.37
C PRO A 111 20.25 0.35 0.31
N GLY A 112 19.45 0.78 1.30
CA GLY A 112 19.67 2.03 2.04
C GLY A 112 19.53 3.32 1.22
N ARG A 113 18.96 3.23 0.01
CA ARG A 113 18.82 4.36 -0.93
C ARG A 113 17.37 4.56 -1.33
N PHE A 114 16.96 5.81 -1.46
CA PHE A 114 15.61 6.18 -1.85
C PHE A 114 15.62 7.34 -2.85
N CYS A 115 14.53 7.46 -3.61
CA CYS A 115 14.37 8.52 -4.57
C CYS A 115 14.11 9.87 -3.88
N LEU A 116 14.81 10.90 -4.33
CA LEU A 116 14.59 12.28 -3.92
C LEU A 116 14.87 13.19 -5.12
N ASN A 117 13.86 13.90 -5.59
CA ASN A 117 13.96 14.77 -6.77
C ASN A 117 14.57 14.05 -7.99
N GLN A 118 14.08 12.84 -8.26
CA GLN A 118 14.51 11.96 -9.36
C GLN A 118 15.95 11.42 -9.25
N ASN A 119 16.64 11.64 -8.12
CA ASN A 119 17.95 11.04 -7.86
C ASN A 119 17.86 9.90 -6.83
N CYS A 120 18.62 8.83 -7.04
CA CYS A 120 18.75 7.73 -6.10
C CYS A 120 19.79 8.07 -5.03
N THR A 121 19.32 8.51 -3.87
CA THR A 121 20.15 9.11 -2.84
C THR A 121 20.23 8.20 -1.60
N PHE A 122 21.38 8.16 -0.92
CA PHE A 122 21.51 7.45 0.34
C PHE A 122 20.65 8.10 1.44
N HIS A 123 20.13 7.29 2.36
CA HIS A 123 19.31 7.79 3.47
C HIS A 123 19.99 8.93 4.26
N GLN A 124 21.30 8.84 4.46
CA GLN A 124 22.10 9.83 5.17
C GLN A 124 22.12 11.20 4.48
N ASP A 125 22.05 11.21 3.15
CA ASP A 125 22.15 12.43 2.33
C ASP A 125 20.78 13.10 2.13
N MET A 126 19.70 12.50 2.64
CA MET A 126 18.34 13.07 2.56
C MET A 126 18.11 14.23 3.53
N GLY A 127 19.08 14.55 4.41
CA GLY A 127 18.94 15.64 5.38
C GLY A 127 17.87 15.39 6.45
N PHE A 128 17.56 14.12 6.71
CA PHE A 128 16.67 13.72 7.80
C PHE A 128 17.49 13.62 9.11
N ASP A 129 17.41 14.68 9.90
CA ASP A 129 18.15 14.89 11.16
C ASP A 129 17.33 14.55 12.41
N CYS A 130 16.21 13.83 12.24
CA CYS A 130 15.32 13.46 13.34
C CYS A 130 15.55 12.00 13.75
N ASP A 131 16.47 11.80 14.69
CA ASP A 131 16.74 10.49 15.30
C ASP A 131 15.70 10.17 16.41
N VAL A 132 15.51 8.89 16.72
CA VAL A 132 14.58 8.41 17.77
C VAL A 132 14.91 8.99 19.15
N ASN A 133 16.15 9.41 19.37
CA ASN A 133 16.57 10.12 20.57
C ASN A 133 15.88 11.49 20.74
N ALA A 134 15.56 12.19 19.65
CA ALA A 134 14.87 13.48 19.65
C ALA A 134 13.44 13.33 20.20
N CYS A 135 12.86 12.15 20.01
CA CYS A 135 11.59 11.73 20.58
C CYS A 135 11.75 10.96 21.89
N ASN A 136 12.88 11.12 22.61
CA ASN A 136 13.19 10.45 23.88
C ASN A 136 12.99 8.92 23.85
N PHE A 137 13.18 8.28 22.68
CA PHE A 137 12.91 6.86 22.45
C PHE A 137 11.46 6.44 22.79
N ARG A 138 10.55 7.41 22.85
CA ARG A 138 9.13 7.28 23.23
C ARG A 138 8.21 7.73 22.10
N GLY A 139 8.74 7.83 20.90
CA GLY A 139 8.02 8.24 19.70
C GLY A 139 8.87 8.04 18.44
N VAL A 140 8.25 8.34 17.30
CA VAL A 140 8.91 8.28 15.98
C VAL A 140 8.73 9.61 15.26
N CYS A 141 9.73 10.02 14.49
CA CYS A 141 9.66 11.24 13.70
C CYS A 141 8.84 11.04 12.42
N ASN A 142 8.06 12.05 12.04
CA ASN A 142 7.46 12.13 10.70
C ASN A 142 8.36 12.91 9.72
N ASN A 143 7.94 13.03 8.47
CA ASN A 143 8.64 13.77 7.40
C ASN A 143 8.79 15.28 7.68
N LYS A 144 8.05 15.84 8.64
CA LYS A 144 8.19 17.22 9.11
C LYS A 144 9.11 17.35 10.32
N LYS A 145 9.80 16.26 10.71
CA LYS A 145 10.69 16.20 11.88
C LYS A 145 9.95 16.42 13.20
N HIS A 146 8.64 16.13 13.23
CA HIS A 146 7.84 16.17 14.45
C HIS A 146 7.69 14.77 15.04
N CYS A 147 7.78 14.66 16.36
CA CYS A 147 7.56 13.38 17.03
C CYS A 147 6.08 13.01 17.10
N HIS A 148 5.81 11.77 16.75
CA HIS A 148 4.60 11.05 17.09
C HIS A 148 4.87 10.21 18.32
N CYS A 149 4.40 10.69 19.47
CA CYS A 149 4.63 10.10 20.77
C CYS A 149 3.70 8.92 21.04
N GLN A 150 4.26 7.89 21.68
CA GLN A 150 3.51 6.77 22.22
C GLN A 150 2.52 7.23 23.29
N ARG A 151 1.46 6.45 23.49
CA ARG A 151 0.50 6.70 24.56
C ARG A 151 1.22 6.78 25.91
N GLY A 152 0.88 7.78 26.72
CA GLY A 152 1.59 8.10 27.96
C GLY A 152 2.57 9.26 27.80
N TRP A 153 2.89 9.71 26.59
CA TRP A 153 3.89 10.76 26.32
C TRP A 153 3.35 11.87 25.42
N ILE A 154 3.80 13.12 25.62
CA ILE A 154 3.29 14.29 24.89
C ILE A 154 4.38 14.89 23.97
N PRO A 155 4.04 15.31 22.73
CA PRO A 155 4.92 16.08 21.86
C PRO A 155 5.35 17.43 22.47
N PRO A 156 6.43 18.10 22.02
CA PRO A 156 7.23 17.85 20.81
C PRO A 156 8.25 16.72 20.93
N THR A 157 8.73 16.40 22.12
CA THR A 157 9.89 15.51 22.31
C THR A 157 9.56 14.20 23.02
N CYS A 158 8.29 13.98 23.42
CA CYS A 158 7.87 12.77 24.15
C CYS A 158 8.53 12.58 25.53
N ASN A 159 8.97 13.65 26.17
CA ASN A 159 9.52 13.61 27.53
C ASN A 159 8.45 13.82 28.62
N GLY A 160 7.39 14.59 28.32
CA GLY A 160 6.30 14.84 29.26
C GLY A 160 5.26 13.72 29.25
N THR A 161 4.56 13.53 30.37
CA THR A 161 3.47 12.55 30.48
C THR A 161 2.15 13.07 29.90
N GLY A 162 1.44 12.26 29.10
CA GLY A 162 0.17 12.68 28.49
C GLY A 162 -0.46 11.64 27.56
N VAL A 163 -1.40 12.07 26.73
CA VAL A 163 -2.27 11.16 25.96
C VAL A 163 -1.62 10.52 24.73
N GLY A 164 -0.46 10.99 24.28
CA GLY A 164 0.17 10.55 23.02
C GLY A 164 -0.02 11.55 21.88
N GLY A 165 0.28 11.11 20.67
CA GLY A 165 -0.06 11.82 19.42
C GLY A 165 1.07 12.64 18.85
N ARG A 166 0.73 13.61 17.98
CA ARG A 166 1.69 14.51 17.32
C ARG A 166 1.15 15.93 17.31
N ILE A 167 2.03 16.91 17.18
CA ILE A 167 1.65 18.33 17.09
C ILE A 167 0.74 18.58 15.87
N ASP A 168 1.00 17.89 14.76
CA ASP A 168 0.31 18.14 13.48
C ASP A 168 -1.17 17.75 13.44
N SER A 169 -1.66 16.91 14.36
CA SER A 169 -3.02 16.35 14.28
C SER A 169 -3.75 16.28 15.61
N GLY A 170 -3.17 16.91 16.63
CA GLY A 170 -3.74 16.93 17.97
C GLY A 170 -3.60 15.60 18.72
N PRO A 171 -4.24 15.50 19.90
CA PRO A 171 -4.21 14.31 20.72
C PRO A 171 -4.92 13.14 20.02
N PRO A 172 -4.48 11.89 20.25
CA PRO A 172 -5.20 10.72 19.76
C PRO A 172 -6.57 10.64 20.44
N PRO A 173 -7.58 10.05 19.78
CA PRO A 173 -8.89 9.86 20.38
C PRO A 173 -8.77 9.06 21.69
N ASP A 174 -9.54 9.46 22.72
CA ASP A 174 -9.49 8.88 24.07
C ASP A 174 -9.74 7.35 24.11
N ARG A 175 -10.38 6.82 23.07
CA ARG A 175 -10.69 5.40 22.92
C ARG A 175 -10.12 4.88 21.61
N GLU A 176 -9.31 3.82 21.72
CA GLU A 176 -9.09 2.95 20.57
C GLU A 176 -10.46 2.35 20.20
N PRO A 177 -10.88 2.40 18.92
CA PRO A 177 -12.04 1.65 18.48
C PRO A 177 -11.75 0.18 18.72
N GLY A 178 -12.22 -0.36 19.85
CA GLY A 178 -12.18 -1.78 20.08
C GLY A 178 -12.92 -2.43 18.92
N VAL A 179 -12.21 -3.24 18.13
CA VAL A 179 -12.84 -4.11 17.13
C VAL A 179 -13.66 -5.10 17.94
N ARG A 180 -14.92 -4.75 18.22
CA ARG A 180 -15.87 -5.68 18.81
C ARG A 180 -16.22 -6.64 17.69
N SER A 181 -15.45 -7.72 17.59
CA SER A 181 -15.74 -8.86 16.73
C SER A 181 -17.14 -9.35 17.08
N LYS A 182 -18.15 -8.89 16.35
CA LYS A 182 -19.51 -9.41 16.50
C LYS A 182 -19.51 -10.74 15.75
N MET A 183 -19.16 -11.81 16.47
CA MET A 183 -19.31 -13.17 15.96
C MET A 183 -20.81 -13.43 15.83
N SER A 184 -21.38 -13.00 14.70
CA SER A 184 -22.76 -13.28 14.36
C SER A 184 -22.77 -14.71 13.86
N VAL A 185 -23.02 -15.66 14.76
CA VAL A 185 -23.31 -17.03 14.35
C VAL A 185 -24.66 -16.97 13.63
N ILE A 186 -24.63 -16.86 12.30
CA ILE A 186 -25.80 -17.02 11.46
C ILE A 186 -26.12 -18.51 11.47
N ILE A 187 -26.73 -18.98 12.57
CA ILE A 187 -27.24 -20.34 12.65
C ILE A 187 -28.31 -20.44 11.56
N ASN A 188 -28.03 -21.21 10.51
CA ASN A 188 -29.00 -21.48 9.47
C ASN A 188 -30.24 -22.09 10.15
N GLN A 189 -31.38 -21.39 10.11
CA GLN A 189 -32.61 -21.83 10.77
C GLN A 189 -33.00 -23.26 10.37
N ALA A 190 -32.66 -23.68 9.14
CA ALA A 190 -32.86 -25.05 8.68
C ALA A 190 -32.06 -26.07 9.52
N VAL A 191 -30.80 -25.78 9.86
CA VAL A 191 -29.93 -26.66 10.66
C VAL A 191 -30.44 -26.76 12.09
N LEU A 192 -30.89 -25.64 12.67
CA LEU A 192 -31.49 -25.64 14.00
C LEU A 192 -32.76 -26.50 14.04
N ILE A 193 -33.65 -26.32 13.06
CA ILE A 193 -34.89 -27.10 12.95
C ILE A 193 -34.58 -28.60 12.74
N LEU A 194 -33.59 -28.94 11.90
CA LEU A 194 -33.17 -30.32 11.67
C LEU A 194 -32.61 -30.98 12.93
N SER A 195 -31.79 -30.25 13.71
CA SER A 195 -31.21 -30.76 14.96
C SER A 195 -32.28 -31.05 16.01
N ILE A 196 -33.26 -30.15 16.18
CA ILE A 196 -34.39 -30.33 17.10
C ILE A 196 -35.23 -31.53 16.68
N ARG A 197 -35.55 -31.67 15.38
CA ARG A 197 -36.34 -32.80 14.88
C ARG A 197 -35.63 -34.14 15.06
N SER A 198 -34.32 -34.20 14.81
CA SER A 198 -33.53 -35.40 15.05
C SER A 198 -33.51 -35.79 16.53
N ALA A 199 -33.34 -34.83 17.44
CA ALA A 199 -33.36 -35.09 18.88
C ALA A 199 -34.73 -35.61 19.37
N LEU A 200 -35.83 -35.00 18.91
CA LEU A 200 -37.18 -35.47 19.23
C LEU A 200 -37.43 -36.89 18.72
N PHE A 201 -36.96 -37.21 17.52
CA PHE A 201 -37.06 -38.56 16.96
C PHE A 201 -36.25 -39.58 17.76
N MET A 202 -35.02 -39.25 18.16
CA MET A 202 -34.22 -40.15 19.01
C MET A 202 -34.87 -40.35 20.39
N ALA A 203 -35.48 -39.31 20.96
CA ALA A 203 -36.20 -39.41 22.23
C ALA A 203 -37.39 -40.37 22.14
N THR A 204 -38.19 -40.32 21.07
CA THR A 204 -39.32 -41.26 20.92
C THR A 204 -38.84 -42.71 20.79
N PHE A 205 -37.74 -42.95 20.08
CA PHE A 205 -37.11 -44.27 20.03
C PHE A 205 -36.60 -44.73 21.39
N PHE A 206 -35.96 -43.85 22.15
CA PHE A 206 -35.44 -44.17 23.47
C PHE A 206 -36.57 -44.47 24.48
N PHE A 207 -37.62 -43.66 24.51
CA PHE A 207 -38.81 -43.92 25.34
C PHE A 207 -39.55 -45.18 24.91
N GLY A 208 -39.68 -45.44 23.61
CA GLY A 208 -40.24 -46.69 23.09
C GLY A 208 -39.40 -47.91 23.48
N TYR A 209 -38.07 -47.79 23.45
CA TYR A 209 -37.15 -48.83 23.89
C TYR A 209 -37.25 -49.12 25.39
N ILE A 210 -37.31 -48.09 26.24
CA ILE A 210 -37.51 -48.25 27.69
C ILE A 210 -38.87 -48.90 27.98
N SER A 211 -39.92 -48.48 27.28
CA SER A 211 -41.28 -49.03 27.47
C SER A 211 -41.37 -50.50 27.05
N SER A 212 -40.60 -50.90 26.03
CA SER A 212 -40.43 -52.29 25.57
C SER A 212 -39.67 -53.18 26.56
N LEU A 213 -38.74 -52.62 27.34
CA LEU A 213 -38.06 -53.34 28.41
C LEU A 213 -38.99 -53.60 29.61
N GLY A 214 -39.82 -52.63 29.98
CA GLY A 214 -40.78 -52.77 31.08
C GLY A 214 -41.93 -53.76 30.82
N THR A 215 -42.24 -54.08 29.56
CA THR A 215 -43.27 -55.07 29.21
C THR A 215 -42.75 -56.52 29.13
N LYS A 216 -41.43 -56.74 29.22
CA LYS A 216 -40.83 -58.09 29.24
C LYS A 216 -40.66 -58.68 30.64
N GLU A 217 -40.93 -57.92 31.70
CA GLU A 217 -40.82 -58.35 33.10
C GLU A 217 -42.18 -58.71 33.75
N ASN A 218 -43.28 -58.76 32.98
CA ASN A 218 -44.59 -59.26 33.43
C ASN A 218 -45.04 -60.48 32.62
#